data_AF-A0A9P7KCS3-F1
#
_entry.id   AF-A0A9P7KCS3-F1
#
_cell.length_a   1.000
_cell.length_b   1.000
_cell.length_c   1.000
_cell.angle_alpha   90.00
_cell.angle_beta   90.00
_cell.angle_gamma   90.00
#
_symmetry.space_group_name_H-M   'P 1'
#
loop_
_entity.id
_entity.type
_entity.pdbx_description
1 polymer ?
#
loop_
_entity_poly.entity_id
_entity_poly.type
_entity_poly.pdbx_seq_one_letter_code
_entity_poly.pdbx_strand_id
1 'polypeptide(L)'
;LDPHRDSPCEILHTFLLGNDKYVWHETNKAWDKTKDDLFAVRLQSSSTDGLSIPPLRSQYLLQYKNSLIGKHFKALQQLAVFHLDDTLCSKAVFDLWKANGELGALIWYPEIKDMDGYL
;
A
#
# COMPACT_ATOMS: atom_id res chain seq x y z
N LEU A 1 6.71 -19.90 -8.94
CA LEU A 1 6.85 -19.12 -7.70
C LEU A 1 5.58 -18.32 -7.54
N ASP A 2 4.83 -18.61 -6.50
CA ASP A 2 3.57 -17.97 -6.16
C ASP A 2 3.66 -17.50 -4.69
N PRO A 3 3.90 -16.19 -4.46
CA PRO A 3 4.03 -15.66 -3.10
C PRO A 3 2.83 -15.98 -2.19
N HIS A 4 1.65 -16.23 -2.75
CA HIS A 4 0.48 -16.62 -1.97
C HIS A 4 0.55 -18.06 -1.43
N ARG A 5 1.36 -18.92 -2.05
CA ARG A 5 1.59 -20.32 -1.66
C ARG A 5 2.92 -20.51 -0.94
N ASP A 6 3.89 -19.66 -1.24
CA ASP A 6 5.28 -19.78 -0.79
C ASP A 6 5.56 -18.97 0.50
N SER A 7 4.65 -18.06 0.89
CA SER A 7 4.70 -17.32 2.17
C SER A 7 4.05 -18.12 3.32
N PRO A 8 4.62 -18.08 4.55
CA PRO A 8 4.02 -18.71 5.73
C PRO A 8 2.70 -18.05 6.19
N CYS A 9 2.39 -16.84 5.69
CA CYS A 9 1.18 -16.10 6.02
C CYS A 9 0.41 -15.71 4.76
N GLU A 10 -0.91 -15.79 4.85
CA GLU A 10 -1.80 -15.45 3.73
C GLU A 10 -1.84 -13.93 3.53
N ILE A 11 -1.32 -13.47 2.38
CA ILE A 11 -1.05 -12.05 2.11
C ILE A 11 -2.32 -11.19 2.09
N LEU A 12 -3.42 -11.73 1.54
CA LEU A 12 -4.63 -10.97 1.29
C LEU A 12 -5.31 -10.52 2.58
N HIS A 13 -5.67 -11.43 3.49
CA HIS A 13 -6.39 -11.05 4.71
C HIS A 13 -5.46 -10.52 5.80
N THR A 14 -4.22 -11.00 5.87
CA THR A 14 -3.26 -10.59 6.91
C THR A 14 -2.72 -9.18 6.66
N PHE A 15 -2.28 -8.89 5.43
CA PHE A 15 -1.57 -7.65 5.12
C PHE A 15 -2.47 -6.68 4.36
N LEU A 16 -3.01 -7.07 3.20
CA LEU A 16 -3.74 -6.12 2.34
C LEU A 16 -5.08 -5.67 2.95
N LEU A 17 -5.90 -6.60 3.43
CA LEU A 17 -7.19 -6.29 4.08
C LEU A 17 -7.05 -6.06 5.59
N GLY A 18 -5.89 -6.41 6.16
CA GLY A 18 -5.52 -6.18 7.54
C GLY A 18 -4.71 -4.90 7.67
N ASN A 19 -3.38 -5.02 7.71
CA ASN A 19 -2.45 -3.91 7.93
C ASN A 19 -2.69 -2.69 7.01
N ASP A 20 -2.60 -2.87 5.69
CA ASP A 20 -2.70 -1.78 4.71
C ASP A 20 -4.02 -1.03 4.83
N LYS A 21 -5.12 -1.76 5.08
CA LYS A 21 -6.44 -1.19 5.26
C LYS A 21 -6.48 -0.21 6.44
N TYR A 22 -5.87 -0.57 7.56
CA TYR A 22 -5.85 0.28 8.75
C TYR A 22 -4.84 1.42 8.65
N VAL A 23 -3.68 1.20 8.02
CA VAL A 23 -2.74 2.30 7.70
C VAL A 23 -3.41 3.31 6.78
N TRP A 24 -4.11 2.84 5.74
CA TRP A 24 -4.87 3.69 4.84
C TRP A 24 -5.99 4.43 5.58
N HIS A 25 -6.78 3.74 6.41
CA HIS A 25 -7.84 4.37 7.19
C HIS A 25 -7.30 5.47 8.11
N GLU A 26 -6.24 5.20 8.85
CA GLU A 26 -5.59 6.20 9.72
C GLU A 26 -5.10 7.42 8.94
N THR A 27 -4.65 7.20 7.70
CA THR A 27 -4.16 8.25 6.81
C THR A 27 -5.30 9.15 6.34
N ASN A 28 -6.40 8.58 5.83
CA ASN A 28 -7.44 9.34 5.16
C ASN A 28 -8.62 9.77 6.06
N LYS A 29 -8.70 9.30 7.31
CA LYS A 29 -9.83 9.61 8.22
C LYS A 29 -10.04 11.11 8.46
N ALA A 30 -8.98 11.91 8.36
CA ALA A 30 -9.00 13.36 8.57
C ALA A 30 -8.96 14.16 7.24
N TRP A 31 -9.05 13.49 6.09
CA TRP A 31 -9.01 14.15 4.79
C TRP A 31 -10.35 14.76 4.43
N ASP A 32 -10.29 16.02 3.99
CA ASP A 32 -11.38 16.67 3.27
C ASP A 32 -11.28 16.38 1.77
N LYS A 33 -12.21 16.96 1.00
CA LYS A 33 -12.26 16.79 -0.45
C LYS A 33 -11.00 17.30 -1.14
N THR A 34 -10.41 18.39 -0.64
CA THR A 34 -9.21 19.00 -1.22
C THR A 34 -8.01 18.08 -1.08
N LYS A 35 -7.83 17.44 0.09
CA LYS A 35 -6.78 16.44 0.32
C LYS A 35 -7.00 15.17 -0.51
N ASP A 36 -8.24 14.71 -0.61
CA ASP A 36 -8.59 13.60 -1.50
C ASP A 36 -8.18 13.89 -2.95
N ASP A 37 -8.53 15.07 -3.46
CA ASP A 37 -8.21 15.46 -4.85
C ASP A 37 -6.71 15.65 -5.06
N LEU A 38 -6.02 16.26 -4.10
CA LEU A 38 -4.57 16.41 -4.15
C LEU A 38 -3.87 15.04 -4.23
N PHE A 39 -4.22 14.12 -3.34
CA PHE A 39 -3.63 12.79 -3.34
C PHE A 39 -4.02 11.99 -4.60
N ALA A 40 -5.25 12.13 -5.10
CA ALA A 40 -5.66 11.48 -6.35
C ALA A 40 -4.82 11.93 -7.54
N VAL A 41 -4.55 13.25 -7.66
CA VAL A 41 -3.72 13.80 -8.74
C VAL A 41 -2.28 13.29 -8.63
N ARG A 42 -1.70 13.32 -7.43
CA ARG A 42 -0.35 12.82 -7.17
C ARG A 42 -0.23 11.33 -7.45
N LEU A 43 -1.15 10.52 -6.94
CA LEU A 43 -1.16 9.08 -7.18
C LEU A 43 -1.26 8.78 -8.68
N GLN A 44 -2.10 9.53 -9.42
CA GLN A 44 -2.28 9.37 -10.87
C GLN A 44 -1.03 9.68 -11.69
N SER A 45 -0.12 10.51 -11.18
CA SER A 45 1.15 10.82 -11.87
C SER A 45 2.23 9.76 -11.66
N SER A 46 1.96 8.70 -10.91
CA SER A 46 2.89 7.58 -10.73
C SER A 46 3.21 6.92 -12.06
N SER A 47 4.49 6.65 -12.32
CA SER A 47 4.84 5.62 -13.29
C SER A 47 4.46 4.25 -12.73
N THR A 48 3.72 3.47 -13.52
CA THR A 48 3.38 2.07 -13.19
C THR A 48 4.27 1.08 -13.92
N ASP A 49 5.31 1.55 -14.62
CA ASP A 49 6.23 0.70 -15.36
C ASP A 49 6.98 -0.22 -14.39
N GLY A 50 6.96 -1.52 -14.70
CA GLY A 50 7.57 -2.55 -13.83
C GLY A 50 6.73 -2.94 -12.62
N LEU A 51 5.55 -2.35 -12.40
CA LEU A 51 4.65 -2.76 -11.32
C LEU A 51 3.65 -3.81 -11.78
N SER A 52 3.56 -4.90 -11.02
CA SER A 52 2.55 -5.95 -11.21
C SER A 52 1.21 -5.58 -10.55
N ILE A 53 0.63 -4.46 -10.99
CA ILE A 53 -0.68 -3.91 -10.54
C ILE A 53 -1.58 -3.57 -11.74
N PRO A 54 -2.91 -3.60 -11.59
CA PRO A 54 -3.82 -3.14 -12.64
C PRO A 54 -3.68 -1.62 -12.88
N PRO A 55 -4.16 -1.10 -14.02
CA PRO A 55 -4.16 0.33 -14.29
C PRO A 55 -4.75 1.15 -13.14
N LEU A 56 -3.99 2.15 -12.73
CA LEU A 56 -4.29 2.96 -11.57
C LEU A 56 -5.44 3.94 -11.90
N ARG A 57 -6.55 3.80 -11.18
CA ARG A 57 -7.74 4.67 -11.26
C ARG A 57 -7.84 5.49 -9.98
N SER A 58 -6.99 6.51 -9.84
CA SER A 58 -6.82 7.22 -8.56
C SER A 58 -8.11 7.87 -8.08
N GLN A 59 -8.85 8.54 -8.97
CA GLN A 59 -10.15 9.13 -8.61
C GLN A 59 -11.13 8.09 -8.04
N TYR A 60 -11.16 6.88 -8.62
CA TYR A 60 -11.99 5.79 -8.11
C TYR A 60 -11.50 5.33 -6.72
N LEU A 61 -10.18 5.20 -6.52
CA LEU A 61 -9.62 4.84 -5.22
C LEU A 61 -10.03 5.83 -4.12
N LEU A 62 -10.02 7.13 -4.42
CA LEU A 62 -10.40 8.15 -3.44
C LEU A 62 -11.91 8.24 -3.25
N GLN A 63 -12.70 8.10 -4.32
CA GLN A 63 -14.17 8.06 -4.23
C GLN A 63 -14.65 6.91 -3.34
N TYR A 64 -13.99 5.75 -3.41
CA TYR A 64 -14.33 4.56 -2.64
C TYR A 64 -13.28 4.25 -1.57
N LYS A 65 -12.63 5.27 -0.99
CA LYS A 65 -11.49 5.11 -0.06
C LYS A 65 -11.75 4.22 1.15
N ASN A 66 -13.01 4.03 1.54
CA ASN A 66 -13.40 3.16 2.66
C ASN A 66 -13.96 1.78 2.21
N SER A 67 -13.94 1.47 0.92
CA SER A 67 -14.48 0.23 0.34
C SER A 67 -13.54 -0.37 -0.70
N LEU A 68 -12.24 -0.28 -0.42
CA LEU A 68 -11.19 -0.83 -1.27
C LEU A 68 -11.02 -2.34 -1.05
N ILE A 69 -10.47 -3.02 -2.06
CA ILE A 69 -10.18 -4.46 -2.06
C ILE A 69 -8.67 -4.70 -2.21
N GLY A 70 -8.21 -5.94 -2.06
CA GLY A 70 -6.78 -6.27 -2.02
C GLY A 70 -5.92 -5.66 -3.14
N LYS A 71 -6.40 -5.66 -4.39
CA LYS A 71 -5.63 -5.07 -5.51
C LYS A 71 -5.39 -3.56 -5.38
N HIS A 72 -6.32 -2.85 -4.72
CA HIS A 72 -6.21 -1.42 -4.46
C HIS A 72 -5.19 -1.15 -3.35
N PHE A 73 -5.24 -1.95 -2.27
CA PHE A 73 -4.27 -1.86 -1.18
C PHE A 73 -2.86 -2.21 -1.65
N LYS A 74 -2.69 -3.23 -2.49
CA LYS A 74 -1.40 -3.52 -3.12
C LYS A 74 -0.82 -2.31 -3.88
N ALA A 75 -1.65 -1.59 -4.64
CA ALA A 75 -1.22 -0.38 -5.35
C ALA A 75 -0.85 0.74 -4.38
N LEU A 76 -1.64 0.96 -3.31
CA LEU A 76 -1.34 1.95 -2.27
C LEU A 76 -0.06 1.61 -1.51
N GLN A 77 0.15 0.35 -1.11
CA GLN A 77 1.35 -0.12 -0.44
C GLN A 77 2.62 0.17 -1.24
N GLN A 78 2.55 0.02 -2.57
CA GLN A 78 3.68 0.26 -3.47
C GLN A 78 3.93 1.74 -3.78
N LEU A 79 2.88 2.59 -3.79
CA LEU A 79 2.97 3.93 -4.35
C LEU A 79 2.71 5.07 -3.35
N ALA A 80 1.91 4.86 -2.32
CA ALA A 80 1.38 5.96 -1.49
C ALA A 80 2.49 6.77 -0.80
N VAL A 81 3.55 6.11 -0.33
CA VAL A 81 4.67 6.76 0.37
C VAL A 81 5.35 7.86 -0.45
N PHE A 82 5.32 7.77 -1.78
CA PHE A 82 5.92 8.79 -2.67
C PHE A 82 5.06 10.05 -2.82
N HIS A 83 3.79 9.99 -2.40
CA HIS A 83 2.79 11.03 -2.62
C HIS A 83 2.30 11.69 -1.33
N LEU A 84 2.74 11.15 -0.19
CA LEU A 84 2.42 11.65 1.14
C LEU A 84 3.49 12.64 1.61
N ASP A 85 3.02 13.70 2.27
CA ASP A 85 3.84 14.72 2.92
C ASP A 85 3.13 15.20 4.21
N ASP A 86 3.67 16.25 4.82
CA ASP A 86 3.14 16.90 6.01
C ASP A 86 1.76 17.57 5.81
N THR A 87 1.34 17.81 4.56
CA THR A 87 -0.01 18.33 4.25
C THR A 87 -1.07 17.24 4.30
N LEU A 88 -0.68 15.99 4.01
CA LEU A 88 -1.58 14.84 3.92
C LEU A 88 -1.55 13.96 5.18
N CYS A 89 -0.45 13.89 5.92
CA CYS A 89 -0.39 13.04 7.10
C CYS A 89 0.59 13.55 8.16
N SER A 90 0.44 13.07 9.39
CA SER A 90 1.42 13.37 10.45
C SER A 90 2.73 12.63 10.18
N LYS A 91 3.83 13.12 10.77
CA LYS A 91 5.14 12.44 10.69
C LYS A 91 5.06 10.97 11.11
N ALA A 92 4.29 10.66 12.17
CA ALA A 92 4.13 9.28 12.64
C ALA A 92 3.44 8.38 11.61
N VAL A 93 2.40 8.88 10.93
CA VAL A 93 1.73 8.15 9.85
C VAL A 93 2.64 8.01 8.63
N PHE A 94 3.44 9.04 8.31
CA PHE A 94 4.42 8.96 7.22
C PHE A 94 5.52 7.92 7.51
N ASP A 95 6.04 7.89 8.75
CA ASP A 95 7.00 6.88 9.19
C ASP A 95 6.40 5.46 9.12
N LEU A 96 5.11 5.30 9.46
CA LEU A 96 4.38 4.06 9.29
C LEU A 96 4.26 3.63 7.82
N TRP A 97 4.02 4.55 6.89
CA TRP A 97 3.99 4.24 5.45
C TRP A 97 5.34 3.79 4.91
N LYS A 98 6.45 4.38 5.37
CA LYS A 98 7.80 3.93 5.00
C LYS A 98 8.04 2.49 5.47
N ALA A 99 7.78 2.21 6.74
CA ALA A 99 7.92 0.86 7.29
C ALA A 99 7.00 -0.15 6.60
N ASN A 100 5.76 0.24 6.30
CA ASN A 100 4.81 -0.60 5.58
C ASN A 100 5.25 -0.87 4.13
N GLY A 101 5.81 0.12 3.44
CA GLY A 101 6.36 -0.06 2.09
C GLY A 101 7.55 -1.02 2.07
N GLU A 102 8.47 -0.90 3.02
CA GLU A 102 9.62 -1.80 3.19
C GLU A 102 9.17 -3.24 3.49
N LEU A 103 8.29 -3.42 4.48
CA LEU A 103 7.68 -4.71 4.80
C LEU A 103 6.98 -5.29 3.57
N GLY A 104 6.23 -4.44 2.88
CA GLY A 104 5.55 -4.76 1.65
C GLY A 104 6.47 -5.37 0.60
N ALA A 105 7.63 -4.75 0.35
CA ALA A 105 8.62 -5.26 -0.58
C ALA A 105 9.11 -6.66 -0.18
N LEU A 106 9.33 -6.91 1.12
CA LEU A 106 9.81 -8.20 1.65
C LEU A 106 8.75 -9.31 1.55
N ILE A 107 7.47 -9.01 1.79
CA ILE A 107 6.37 -9.99 1.72
C ILE A 107 6.20 -10.59 0.32
N TRP A 108 6.58 -9.84 -0.72
CA TRP A 108 6.47 -10.30 -2.10
C TRP A 108 7.70 -11.09 -2.58
N TYR A 109 8.72 -11.33 -1.73
CA TYR A 109 9.80 -12.27 -2.02
C TYR A 109 9.32 -13.71 -1.79
N PRO A 110 9.34 -14.59 -2.81
CA PRO A 110 8.86 -15.96 -2.69
C PRO A 110 9.88 -16.92 -2.08
N GLU A 111 11.11 -16.48 -1.84
CA GLU A 111 12.22 -17.33 -1.41
C GLU A 111 12.96 -16.72 -0.22
N ILE A 112 13.28 -17.55 0.77
CA ILE A 112 14.17 -17.21 1.86
C ILE A 112 15.59 -17.62 1.44
N LYS A 113 16.49 -16.65 1.33
CA LYS A 113 17.85 -16.87 0.80
C LYS A 113 18.67 -17.86 1.63
N ASP A 114 18.46 -17.90 2.95
CA ASP A 114 19.19 -18.75 3.89
C ASP A 114 18.21 -19.50 4.81
N MET A 115 17.50 -20.49 4.25
CA MET A 115 16.51 -21.27 5.01
C MET A 115 17.12 -21.89 6.28
N ASP A 116 18.35 -22.40 6.23
CA ASP A 116 19.00 -23.07 7.36
C ASP A 116 19.30 -22.10 8.51
N GLY A 117 19.60 -20.83 8.21
CA GLY A 117 19.83 -19.80 9.24
C GLY A 117 18.55 -19.24 9.89
N TYR A 118 17.37 -19.47 9.30
CA TYR A 118 16.09 -18.94 9.76
C TYR A 118 15.09 -20.01 10.25
N LEU A 119 15.48 -21.29 10.22
CA LEU A 119 14.76 -22.42 10.82
C LEU A 119 15.26 -22.71 12.24
#